data_AF-A0A971GLY0-F1
#
_entry.id   AF-A0A971GLY0-F1
#
_cell.length_a   1.000
_cell.length_b   1.000
_cell.length_c   1.000
_cell.angle_alpha   90.00
_cell.angle_beta   90.00
_cell.angle_gamma   90.00
#
_symmetry.space_group_name_H-M   'P 1'
#
loop_
_entity.id
_entity.type
_entity.pdbx_description
1 polymer ?
#
loop_
_entity_poly.entity_id
_entity_poly.type
_entity_poly.pdbx_seq_one_letter_code
_entity_poly.pdbx_strand_id
1 'polypeptide(L)'
;MEFAEERTPSGMTLKIMYKKGMFLLFNKQGESIYADEEGRSLLHDTPKIVFIGTTFSVERDYDREYTLLKISEGKIILPYRDMIGKKRKYIFLDTGIKADMIPSEIKMVSGYSSMLRDIPADTGIDYIITDSTITETEVAVITSRYKPGEVIINPGASASAVATEKQSREPEYTNINTMSDNPVFLALMHLKRMSLSNLNQLLLDFDISALDIQYIIHFIDDILGKRGDEPEVKKNMNMLVELKNAFIFYLALIQRDEQTVKDKINSEKDPRKLSPYQTLVSKVRSMNPGREDQLLFTEYENLVLERKEQIVSAQAGKNPA
;
A
#
# COMPACT_ATOMS: atom_id res chain seq x y z
N MET A 1 24.96 5.02 -32.68
CA MET A 1 25.93 5.66 -31.78
C MET A 1 25.34 5.59 -30.39
N GLU A 2 25.90 4.79 -29.47
CA GLU A 2 25.22 4.41 -28.21
C GLU A 2 25.33 5.44 -27.07
N PHE A 3 25.72 6.67 -27.38
CA PHE A 3 25.80 7.76 -26.41
C PHE A 3 25.60 9.13 -27.08
N ALA A 4 25.19 10.12 -26.28
CA ALA A 4 25.16 11.53 -26.62
C ALA A 4 26.12 12.30 -25.72
N GLU A 5 26.72 13.38 -26.22
CA GLU A 5 27.55 14.28 -25.43
C GLU A 5 26.91 15.67 -25.41
N GLU A 6 26.72 16.19 -24.21
CA GLU A 6 26.09 17.48 -23.95
C GLU A 6 27.00 18.35 -23.10
N ARG A 7 26.94 19.67 -23.28
CA ARG A 7 27.65 20.63 -22.43
C ARG A 7 26.66 21.38 -21.55
N THR A 8 26.95 21.44 -20.26
CA THR A 8 26.14 22.20 -19.32
C THR A 8 26.44 23.70 -19.40
N PRO A 9 25.52 24.58 -18.96
CA PRO A 9 25.77 26.02 -18.87
C PRO A 9 27.00 26.38 -18.05
N SER A 10 27.30 25.61 -17.00
CA SER A 10 28.50 25.79 -16.22
C SER A 10 29.76 25.34 -16.96
N GLY A 11 29.68 24.61 -18.08
CA GLY A 11 30.82 24.13 -18.87
C GLY A 11 31.28 22.71 -18.52
N MET A 12 30.46 21.94 -17.79
CA MET A 12 30.68 20.50 -17.59
C MET A 12 30.28 19.72 -18.85
N THR A 13 30.84 18.53 -19.02
CA THR A 13 30.46 17.62 -20.12
C THR A 13 29.69 16.43 -19.56
N LEU A 14 28.52 16.16 -20.13
CA LEU A 14 27.68 15.01 -19.85
C LEU A 14 27.82 14.01 -21.00
N LYS A 15 28.21 12.77 -20.69
CA LYS A 15 28.20 11.68 -21.66
C LYS A 15 27.10 10.70 -21.29
N ILE A 16 26.02 10.72 -22.06
CA ILE A 16 24.75 10.07 -21.75
C ILE A 16 24.64 8.77 -22.54
N MET A 17 24.60 7.64 -21.86
CA MET A 17 24.40 6.31 -22.44
C MET A 17 22.92 5.93 -22.33
N TYR A 18 22.09 6.51 -23.19
CA TYR A 18 20.63 6.45 -23.09
C TYR A 18 20.07 5.02 -23.09
N LYS A 19 20.62 4.07 -23.86
CA LYS A 19 20.21 2.64 -23.81
C LYS A 19 20.45 1.96 -22.46
N LYS A 20 21.43 2.46 -21.69
CA LYS A 20 21.82 1.91 -20.39
C LYS A 20 21.21 2.66 -19.22
N GLY A 21 20.50 3.77 -19.46
CA GLY A 21 19.97 4.62 -18.40
C GLY A 21 21.05 5.22 -17.50
N MET A 22 22.27 5.40 -17.99
CA MET A 22 23.42 5.90 -17.21
C MET A 22 24.12 7.05 -17.92
N PHE A 23 24.85 7.87 -17.16
CA PHE A 23 25.70 8.92 -17.71
C PHE A 23 27.01 9.09 -16.94
N LEU A 24 27.99 9.69 -17.60
CA LEU A 24 29.25 10.14 -17.01
C LEU A 24 29.24 11.67 -16.97
N LEU A 25 29.83 12.22 -15.92
CA LEU A 25 29.97 13.66 -15.72
C LEU A 25 31.45 14.04 -15.67
N PHE A 26 31.84 15.05 -16.42
CA PHE A 26 33.19 15.59 -16.45
C PHE A 26 33.17 17.08 -16.12
N ASN A 27 34.10 17.52 -15.28
CA ASN A 27 34.27 18.94 -14.96
C ASN A 27 34.83 19.73 -16.16
N LYS A 28 35.00 21.05 -16.00
CA LYS A 28 35.54 21.95 -17.05
C LYS A 28 36.94 21.54 -17.53
N GLN A 29 37.72 20.90 -16.66
CA GLN A 29 39.08 20.44 -16.91
C GLN A 29 39.11 19.05 -17.57
N GLY A 30 37.96 18.38 -17.71
CA GLY A 30 37.84 17.05 -18.30
C GLY A 30 38.03 15.92 -17.29
N GLU A 31 38.13 16.21 -15.98
CA GLU A 31 38.23 15.20 -14.94
C GLU A 31 36.85 14.62 -14.63
N SER A 32 36.79 13.31 -14.40
CA SER A 32 35.53 12.62 -14.10
C SER A 32 35.04 12.93 -12.68
N ILE A 33 33.75 13.18 -12.55
CA ILE A 33 33.06 13.39 -11.27
C ILE A 33 32.44 12.06 -10.83
N TYR A 34 32.80 11.61 -9.64
CA TYR A 34 32.29 10.36 -9.06
C TYR A 34 30.81 10.48 -8.68
N ALA A 35 30.10 9.36 -8.80
CA ALA A 35 28.69 9.21 -8.45
C ALA A 35 28.48 8.98 -6.95
N ASP A 36 29.49 8.46 -6.26
CA ASP A 36 29.47 8.18 -4.83
C ASP A 36 30.45 9.07 -4.04
N GLU A 37 30.14 9.29 -2.76
CA GLU A 37 31.03 10.05 -1.86
C GLU A 37 32.35 9.29 -1.57
N GLU A 38 32.33 7.96 -1.72
CA GLU A 38 33.49 7.09 -1.51
C GLU A 38 34.42 7.02 -2.74
N GLY A 39 34.02 7.59 -3.88
CA GLY A 39 34.83 7.68 -5.10
C GLY A 39 35.08 6.34 -5.79
N ARG A 40 34.16 5.37 -5.70
CA ARG A 40 34.29 4.03 -6.29
C ARG A 40 33.56 3.90 -7.63
N SER A 41 32.56 4.75 -7.90
CA SER A 41 31.80 4.71 -9.15
C SER A 41 31.87 6.03 -9.91
N LEU A 42 32.12 5.94 -11.21
CA LEU A 42 32.04 7.06 -12.15
C LEU A 42 30.69 7.14 -12.88
N LEU A 43 29.92 6.05 -12.84
CA LEU A 43 28.64 5.93 -13.53
C LEU A 43 27.52 6.45 -12.64
N HIS A 44 26.82 7.46 -13.15
CA HIS A 44 25.62 8.03 -12.53
C HIS A 44 24.39 7.41 -13.20
N ASP A 45 23.39 7.06 -12.41
CA ASP A 45 22.10 6.61 -12.92
C ASP A 45 21.28 7.81 -13.41
N THR A 46 20.59 7.64 -14.54
CA THR A 46 19.69 8.67 -15.09
C THR A 46 18.37 8.59 -14.34
N PRO A 47 17.93 9.66 -13.65
CA PRO A 47 16.68 9.62 -12.90
C PRO A 47 15.49 9.31 -13.81
N LYS A 48 14.67 8.34 -13.40
CA LYS A 48 13.45 7.93 -14.09
C LYS A 48 12.24 8.50 -13.36
N ILE A 49 11.55 9.41 -14.03
CA ILE A 49 10.44 10.19 -13.50
C ILE A 49 9.17 9.80 -14.27
N VAL A 50 8.12 9.41 -13.55
CA VAL A 50 6.84 9.03 -14.16
C VAL A 50 5.71 9.93 -13.65
N PHE A 51 5.07 10.61 -14.59
CA PHE A 51 3.87 11.40 -14.39
C PHE A 51 2.62 10.56 -14.67
N ILE A 52 1.67 10.53 -13.73
CA ILE A 52 0.43 9.75 -13.81
C ILE A 52 -0.78 10.66 -13.61
N GLY A 53 -1.57 10.87 -14.67
CA GLY A 53 -2.78 11.68 -14.63
C GLY A 53 -3.01 12.51 -15.88
N THR A 54 -4.05 13.34 -15.85
CA THR A 54 -4.51 14.14 -16.99
C THR A 54 -4.49 15.65 -16.76
N THR A 55 -4.11 16.10 -15.56
CA THR A 55 -4.19 17.53 -15.16
C THR A 55 -2.86 18.27 -15.26
N PHE A 56 -1.76 17.57 -15.54
CA PHE A 56 -0.49 18.16 -15.91
C PHE A 56 -0.08 17.73 -17.31
N SER A 57 0.87 18.45 -17.92
CA SER A 57 1.59 18.02 -19.11
C SER A 57 3.07 18.38 -18.97
N VAL A 58 3.94 17.55 -19.53
CA VAL A 58 5.37 17.80 -19.59
C VAL A 58 5.76 17.93 -21.05
N GLU A 59 6.56 18.94 -21.36
CA GLU A 59 7.13 19.08 -22.70
C GLU A 59 8.08 17.90 -22.95
N ARG A 60 7.76 17.10 -23.97
CA ARG A 60 8.64 16.03 -24.45
C ARG A 60 9.41 16.54 -25.66
N ASP A 61 10.70 16.30 -25.65
CA ASP A 61 11.52 16.35 -26.85
C ASP A 61 11.37 15.00 -27.56
N TYR A 62 10.74 14.98 -28.73
CA TYR A 62 10.50 13.73 -29.47
C TYR A 62 11.76 13.19 -30.14
N ASP A 63 12.80 14.02 -30.28
CA ASP A 63 14.03 13.65 -30.96
C ASP A 63 15.05 13.01 -30.00
N ARG A 64 14.78 13.03 -28.68
CA ARG A 64 15.71 12.58 -27.64
C ARG A 64 15.03 11.65 -26.64
N GLU A 65 15.72 10.58 -26.25
CA GLU A 65 15.23 9.64 -25.22
C GLU A 65 15.42 10.18 -23.78
N TYR A 66 16.00 11.38 -23.62
CA TYR A 66 16.24 12.03 -22.34
C TYR A 66 15.85 13.51 -22.38
N THR A 67 15.52 14.05 -21.22
CA THR A 67 15.30 15.48 -20.99
C THR A 67 16.42 16.02 -20.09
N LEU A 68 17.03 17.14 -20.46
CA LEU A 68 18.00 17.81 -19.61
C LEU A 68 17.27 18.70 -18.59
N LEU A 69 17.45 18.39 -17.30
CA LEU A 69 16.86 19.13 -16.19
C LEU A 69 17.94 19.92 -15.46
N LYS A 70 17.60 21.15 -15.07
CA LYS A 70 18.50 22.01 -14.28
C LYS A 70 18.57 21.51 -12.85
N ILE A 71 19.76 21.60 -12.26
CA ILE A 71 19.96 21.44 -10.82
C ILE A 71 20.27 22.80 -10.20
N SER A 72 19.62 23.10 -9.09
CA SER A 72 19.92 24.26 -8.25
C SER A 72 19.86 23.84 -6.79
N GLU A 73 20.86 24.22 -6.00
CA GLU A 73 20.90 23.95 -4.56
C GLU A 73 20.68 22.47 -4.18
N GLY A 74 21.22 21.55 -5.00
CA GLY A 74 21.04 20.10 -4.79
C GLY A 74 19.63 19.58 -5.11
N LYS A 75 18.84 20.35 -5.87
CA LYS A 75 17.50 19.95 -6.32
C LYS A 75 17.38 19.98 -7.83
N ILE A 76 16.80 18.93 -8.39
CA ILE A 76 16.38 18.87 -9.79
C ILE A 76 15.12 19.71 -9.94
N ILE A 77 15.15 20.69 -10.83
CA ILE A 77 14.02 21.55 -11.16
C ILE A 77 13.26 20.91 -12.31
N LEU A 78 12.11 20.33 -12.00
CA LEU A 78 11.25 19.64 -12.95
C LEU A 78 10.05 20.53 -13.34
N PRO A 79 10.07 21.15 -14.53
CA PRO A 79 8.96 21.95 -15.01
C PRO A 79 7.80 21.08 -15.47
N TYR A 80 6.57 21.48 -15.13
CA TYR A 80 5.35 20.93 -15.69
C TYR A 80 4.34 22.04 -15.98
N ARG A 81 3.41 21.78 -16.89
CA ARG A 81 2.29 22.68 -17.18
C ARG A 81 1.04 22.14 -16.51
N ASP A 82 0.48 22.93 -15.60
CA ASP A 82 -0.83 22.67 -15.00
C ASP A 82 -1.92 23.00 -16.03
N MET A 83 -2.70 21.99 -16.41
CA MET A 83 -3.76 22.09 -17.41
C MET A 83 -5.01 22.78 -16.85
N ILE A 84 -5.25 22.69 -15.55
CA ILE A 84 -6.37 23.34 -14.87
C ILE A 84 -6.05 24.83 -14.71
N GLY A 85 -4.90 25.13 -14.11
CA GLY A 85 -4.45 26.50 -13.85
C GLY A 85 -3.86 27.23 -15.07
N LYS A 86 -3.64 26.51 -16.18
CA LYS A 86 -2.99 26.99 -17.42
C LYS A 86 -1.66 27.73 -17.19
N LYS A 87 -0.89 27.31 -16.18
CA LYS A 87 0.38 27.94 -15.79
C LYS A 87 1.50 26.90 -15.73
N ARG A 88 2.72 27.34 -15.99
CA ARG A 88 3.92 26.55 -15.75
C ARG A 88 4.21 26.54 -14.25
N LYS A 89 4.44 25.36 -13.70
CA LYS A 89 4.81 25.11 -12.30
C LYS A 89 6.08 24.26 -12.27
N TYR A 90 6.68 24.13 -11.10
CA TYR A 90 7.93 23.41 -10.89
C TYR A 90 7.80 22.47 -9.71
N ILE A 91 8.40 21.28 -9.84
CA ILE A 91 8.61 20.32 -8.78
C ILE A 91 10.11 20.30 -8.50
N PHE A 92 10.48 20.23 -7.22
CA PHE A 92 11.87 20.21 -6.79
C PHE A 92 12.17 18.83 -6.19
N LEU A 93 13.05 18.06 -6.84
CA LEU A 93 13.42 16.71 -6.42
C LEU A 93 14.82 16.72 -5.83
N ASP A 94 15.04 16.12 -4.67
CA ASP A 94 16.37 16.10 -4.04
C ASP A 94 17.36 15.24 -4.84
N THR A 95 18.59 15.73 -5.01
CA THR A 95 19.66 15.00 -5.68
C THR A 95 21.01 15.21 -5.00
N GLY A 96 21.79 14.14 -4.86
CA GLY A 96 23.17 14.21 -4.38
C GLY A 96 24.19 14.62 -5.45
N ILE A 97 23.75 14.76 -6.71
CA ILE A 97 24.65 14.96 -7.86
C ILE A 97 25.12 16.42 -7.91
N LYS A 98 26.44 16.60 -7.85
CA LYS A 98 27.10 17.91 -7.92
C LYS A 98 27.26 18.37 -9.39
N ALA A 99 26.14 18.69 -10.03
CA ALA A 99 26.08 19.25 -11.38
C ALA A 99 25.09 20.43 -11.42
N ASP A 100 25.14 21.23 -12.49
CA ASP A 100 24.14 22.29 -12.77
C ASP A 100 23.02 21.81 -13.70
N MET A 101 23.22 20.67 -14.37
CA MET A 101 22.24 20.06 -15.27
C MET A 101 22.50 18.56 -15.37
N ILE A 102 21.43 17.76 -15.46
CA ILE A 102 21.52 16.31 -15.62
C ILE A 102 20.51 15.81 -16.66
N PRO A 103 20.78 14.66 -17.30
CA PRO A 103 19.76 13.95 -18.05
C PRO A 103 18.73 13.34 -17.10
N SER A 104 17.49 13.19 -17.55
CA SER A 104 16.44 12.48 -16.85
C SER A 104 15.48 11.86 -17.87
N GLU A 105 14.96 10.67 -17.57
CA GLU A 105 13.95 10.01 -18.36
C GLU A 105 12.57 10.39 -17.81
N ILE A 106 11.74 11.04 -18.62
CA ILE A 106 10.41 11.46 -18.18
C ILE A 106 9.34 10.73 -18.99
N LYS A 107 8.58 9.88 -18.30
CA LYS A 107 7.40 9.22 -18.86
C LYS A 107 6.14 9.83 -18.28
N MET A 108 5.08 9.77 -19.08
CA MET A 108 3.78 10.34 -18.78
C MET A 108 2.74 9.35 -19.25
N VAL A 109 1.84 8.99 -18.34
CA VAL A 109 0.74 8.07 -18.56
C VAL A 109 -0.54 8.72 -18.07
N SER A 110 -1.64 8.47 -18.76
CA SER A 110 -2.91 9.14 -18.50
C SER A 110 -3.63 8.69 -17.23
N GLY A 111 -3.24 7.54 -16.66
CA GLY A 111 -3.88 6.99 -15.46
C GLY A 111 -3.38 5.61 -15.09
N TYR A 112 -3.99 5.01 -14.07
CA TYR A 112 -3.61 3.73 -13.49
C TYR A 112 -3.52 2.59 -14.53
N SER A 113 -4.55 2.41 -15.36
CA SER A 113 -4.54 1.34 -16.37
C SER A 113 -3.43 1.50 -17.40
N SER A 114 -3.14 2.73 -17.83
CA SER A 114 -2.04 3.03 -18.75
C SER A 114 -0.69 2.78 -18.09
N MET A 115 -0.54 3.11 -16.80
CA MET A 115 0.67 2.80 -16.03
C MET A 115 0.98 1.29 -16.05
N LEU A 116 -0.02 0.46 -15.73
CA LEU A 116 0.16 -1.00 -15.66
C LEU A 116 0.45 -1.66 -17.01
N ARG A 117 -0.02 -1.06 -18.11
CA ARG A 117 0.15 -1.58 -19.47
C ARG A 117 1.46 -1.11 -20.09
N ASP A 118 1.79 0.16 -19.93
CA ASP A 118 2.82 0.83 -20.72
C ASP A 118 4.18 0.87 -20.00
N ILE A 119 4.21 0.66 -18.67
CA ILE A 119 5.43 0.66 -17.86
C ILE A 119 5.70 -0.73 -17.26
N PRO A 120 6.81 -1.40 -17.62
CA PRO A 120 7.23 -2.66 -17.00
C PRO A 120 7.53 -2.52 -15.50
N ALA A 121 7.18 -3.54 -14.71
CA ALA A 121 7.30 -3.49 -13.24
C ALA A 121 8.76 -3.35 -12.73
N ASP A 122 9.72 -3.78 -13.53
CA ASP A 122 11.16 -3.79 -13.26
C ASP A 122 11.89 -2.54 -13.77
N THR A 123 11.16 -1.51 -14.21
CA THR A 123 11.75 -0.28 -14.81
C THR A 123 12.70 0.46 -13.85
N GLY A 124 12.59 0.26 -12.53
CA GLY A 124 13.40 0.95 -11.51
C GLY A 124 13.12 2.45 -11.52
N ILE A 125 11.95 2.85 -11.03
CA ILE A 125 11.47 4.24 -11.09
C ILE A 125 12.00 4.99 -9.87
N ASP A 126 12.54 6.19 -10.06
CA ASP A 126 13.01 7.01 -8.94
C ASP A 126 11.89 7.87 -8.38
N TYR A 127 11.09 8.49 -9.26
CA TYR A 127 10.05 9.43 -8.86
C TYR A 127 8.72 9.14 -9.56
N ILE A 128 7.64 9.06 -8.77
CA ILE A 128 6.27 9.02 -9.28
C ILE A 128 5.55 10.30 -8.88
N ILE A 129 4.93 10.96 -9.87
CA ILE A 129 4.19 12.20 -9.67
C ILE A 129 2.74 11.94 -10.10
N THR A 130 1.81 12.09 -9.17
CA THR A 130 0.38 11.86 -9.42
C THR A 130 -0.42 13.15 -9.26
N ASP A 131 -1.53 13.25 -9.98
CA ASP A 131 -2.50 14.32 -9.77
C ASP A 131 -3.75 13.85 -9.03
N SER A 132 -4.72 14.74 -8.88
CA SER A 132 -6.00 14.47 -8.22
C SER A 132 -6.92 13.52 -8.97
N THR A 133 -6.56 13.07 -10.18
CA THR A 133 -7.35 12.07 -10.93
C THR A 133 -7.01 10.64 -10.54
N ILE A 134 -5.91 10.44 -9.83
CA ILE A 134 -5.48 9.14 -9.32
C ILE A 134 -5.92 9.03 -7.86
N THR A 135 -6.70 7.98 -7.56
CA THR A 135 -7.15 7.70 -6.21
C THR A 135 -6.00 7.24 -5.32
N GLU A 136 -6.10 7.45 -4.01
CA GLU A 136 -5.11 6.98 -3.04
C GLU A 136 -4.87 5.47 -3.14
N THR A 137 -5.92 4.69 -3.40
CA THR A 137 -5.84 3.25 -3.65
C THR A 137 -4.99 2.93 -4.87
N GLU A 138 -5.18 3.64 -5.98
CA GLU A 138 -4.38 3.45 -7.20
C GLU A 138 -2.92 3.85 -6.99
N VAL A 139 -2.66 4.97 -6.29
CA VAL A 139 -1.30 5.39 -5.92
C VAL A 139 -0.63 4.30 -5.08
N ALA A 140 -1.33 3.72 -4.11
CA ALA A 140 -0.79 2.65 -3.27
C ALA A 140 -0.41 1.41 -4.08
N VAL A 141 -1.26 0.99 -5.03
CA VAL A 141 -0.96 -0.17 -5.90
C VAL A 141 0.24 0.11 -6.80
N ILE A 142 0.30 1.30 -7.40
CA ILE A 142 1.45 1.72 -8.22
C ILE A 142 2.73 1.73 -7.39
N THR A 143 2.68 2.31 -6.18
CA THR A 143 3.85 2.38 -5.29
C THR A 143 4.33 0.98 -4.88
N SER A 144 3.42 0.06 -4.58
CA SER A 144 3.73 -1.32 -4.23
C SER A 144 4.39 -2.09 -5.39
N ARG A 145 3.86 -1.95 -6.61
CA ARG A 145 4.34 -2.68 -7.78
C ARG A 145 5.68 -2.19 -8.29
N TYR A 146 5.87 -0.87 -8.35
CA TYR A 146 7.05 -0.26 -8.99
C TYR A 146 8.13 0.16 -8.00
N LYS A 147 7.81 0.21 -6.69
CA LYS A 147 8.72 0.55 -5.58
C LYS A 147 9.55 1.81 -5.86
N PRO A 148 8.90 2.95 -6.14
CA PRO A 148 9.63 4.16 -6.46
C PRO A 148 10.43 4.68 -5.26
N GLY A 149 11.50 5.43 -5.52
CA GLY A 149 12.25 6.12 -4.48
C GLY A 149 11.40 7.16 -3.73
N GLU A 150 10.64 7.97 -4.47
CA GLU A 150 9.76 9.00 -3.93
C GLU A 150 8.44 9.12 -4.70
N VAL A 151 7.34 9.43 -4.00
CA VAL A 151 6.01 9.66 -4.57
C VAL A 151 5.51 11.04 -4.18
N ILE A 152 5.16 11.84 -5.20
CA ILE A 152 4.66 13.21 -5.04
C ILE A 152 3.21 13.26 -5.49
N ILE A 153 2.30 13.44 -4.53
CA ILE A 153 0.85 13.46 -4.77
C ILE A 153 0.37 14.91 -4.87
N ASN A 154 -0.32 15.21 -5.96
CA ASN A 154 -0.96 16.50 -6.23
C ASN A 154 -0.03 17.71 -5.97
N PRO A 155 1.03 17.88 -6.78
CA PRO A 155 2.02 18.95 -6.61
C PRO A 155 1.44 20.36 -6.75
N GLY A 156 0.17 20.50 -7.16
CA GLY A 156 -0.56 21.76 -7.25
C GLY A 156 -1.32 22.19 -5.99
N ALA A 157 -1.53 21.28 -5.03
CA ALA A 157 -2.38 21.53 -3.85
C ALA A 157 -1.72 22.32 -2.71
N SER A 158 -0.43 22.63 -2.80
CA SER A 158 0.25 23.44 -1.79
C SER A 158 1.45 24.19 -2.37
N ALA A 159 1.20 25.40 -2.86
CA ALA A 159 2.26 26.40 -3.08
C ALA A 159 2.53 27.25 -1.82
N SER A 160 2.13 26.77 -0.63
CA SER A 160 2.25 27.52 0.63
C SER A 160 2.87 26.74 1.79
N ALA A 161 3.61 25.66 1.52
CA ALA A 161 4.28 24.89 2.57
C ALA A 161 5.61 24.32 2.09
N VAL A 162 6.57 25.20 1.76
CA VAL A 162 7.99 24.84 1.70
C VAL A 162 8.74 25.76 2.64
N ALA A 163 8.66 25.46 3.93
CA ALA A 163 9.69 25.73 4.91
C ALA A 163 9.22 25.16 6.25
N THR A 164 10.07 24.31 6.86
CA THR A 164 9.95 23.81 8.23
C THR A 164 8.74 22.91 8.49
N GLU A 165 8.96 21.59 8.40
CA GLU A 165 8.94 20.73 9.59
C GLU A 165 9.36 19.31 9.21
N LYS A 166 10.57 18.92 9.66
CA LYS A 166 10.78 17.56 10.17
C LYS A 166 9.86 17.41 11.38
N GLN A 167 8.58 17.19 11.15
CA GLN A 167 7.69 16.60 12.13
C GLN A 167 7.09 15.38 11.45
N SER A 168 7.36 14.24 12.08
CA SER A 168 6.56 13.03 12.07
C SER A 168 5.07 13.34 11.89
N ARG A 169 4.61 13.44 10.64
CA ARG A 169 3.24 13.10 10.29
C ARG A 169 3.23 11.59 10.20
N GLU A 170 2.78 10.95 11.28
CA GLU A 170 2.28 9.60 11.19
C GLU A 170 1.32 9.52 10.00
N PRO A 171 1.51 8.58 9.05
CA PRO A 171 0.53 8.40 7.99
C PRO A 171 -0.75 7.88 8.64
N GLU A 172 -1.78 8.71 8.67
CA GLU A 172 -3.14 8.29 8.93
C GLU A 172 -3.51 7.19 7.94
N TYR A 173 -3.82 6.02 8.51
CA TYR A 173 -4.54 4.89 7.93
C TYR A 173 -4.08 4.39 6.55
N THR A 174 -2.81 3.99 6.44
CA THR A 174 -2.43 2.99 5.43
C THR A 174 -3.13 1.67 5.78
N ASN A 175 -4.06 1.20 4.95
CA ASN A 175 -4.65 -0.12 5.10
C ASN A 175 -3.57 -1.16 4.78
N ILE A 176 -2.83 -1.61 5.80
CA ILE A 176 -1.71 -2.55 5.67
C ILE A 176 -2.15 -3.81 4.92
N ASN A 177 -3.46 -4.16 4.94
CA ASN A 177 -4.03 -5.29 4.22
C ASN A 177 -3.83 -5.24 2.70
N THR A 178 -3.43 -4.12 2.10
CA THR A 178 -3.14 -4.02 0.66
C THR A 178 -1.65 -4.07 0.32
N MET A 179 -0.76 -4.12 1.31
CA MET A 179 0.71 -4.08 1.11
C MET A 179 1.42 -5.42 1.31
N SER A 180 0.70 -6.46 1.76
CA SER A 180 1.26 -7.79 1.99
C SER A 180 0.16 -8.83 1.81
N ASP A 181 0.40 -9.85 0.99
CA ASP A 181 -0.52 -10.98 0.84
C ASP A 181 -0.39 -12.00 1.99
N ASN A 182 0.51 -11.75 2.96
CA ASN A 182 0.72 -12.62 4.11
C ASN A 182 -0.22 -12.23 5.28
N PRO A 183 -1.30 -13.00 5.53
CA PRO A 183 -2.29 -12.67 6.56
C PRO A 183 -1.71 -12.71 7.97
N VAL A 184 -0.71 -13.57 8.24
CA VAL A 184 -0.04 -13.67 9.55
C VAL A 184 0.74 -12.40 9.86
N PHE A 185 1.48 -11.89 8.87
CA PHE A 185 2.22 -10.64 9.01
C PHE A 185 1.28 -9.44 9.25
N LEU A 186 0.21 -9.34 8.45
CA LEU A 186 -0.80 -8.29 8.58
C LEU A 186 -1.45 -8.31 9.96
N ALA A 187 -1.87 -9.49 10.41
CA ALA A 187 -2.48 -9.65 11.72
C ALA A 187 -1.52 -9.23 12.85
N LEU A 188 -0.26 -9.65 12.79
CA LEU A 188 0.75 -9.24 13.77
C LEU A 188 0.94 -7.71 13.80
N MET A 189 0.94 -7.06 12.64
CA MET A 189 1.09 -5.61 12.55
C MET A 189 -0.12 -4.86 13.10
N HIS A 190 -1.34 -5.30 12.79
CA HIS A 190 -2.57 -4.72 13.33
C HIS A 190 -2.67 -4.91 14.84
N LEU A 191 -2.29 -6.09 15.35
CA LEU A 191 -2.25 -6.38 16.78
C LEU A 191 -1.23 -5.51 17.51
N LYS A 192 -0.04 -5.28 16.92
CA LYS A 192 0.97 -4.37 17.49
C LYS A 192 0.49 -2.92 17.57
N ARG A 193 -0.31 -2.47 16.59
CA ARG A 193 -0.87 -1.11 16.50
C ARG A 193 -2.26 -0.97 17.12
N MET A 194 -2.78 -2.03 17.75
CA MET A 194 -4.16 -2.10 18.25
C MET A 194 -5.24 -1.68 17.24
N SER A 195 -4.98 -1.90 15.95
CA SER A 195 -5.89 -1.58 14.85
C SER A 195 -6.89 -2.72 14.62
N LEU A 196 -7.70 -3.02 15.64
CA LEU A 196 -8.55 -4.22 15.72
C LEU A 196 -9.64 -4.29 14.64
N SER A 197 -10.13 -3.15 14.15
CA SER A 197 -11.05 -3.08 13.02
C SER A 197 -10.45 -3.69 11.75
N ASN A 198 -9.16 -3.43 11.51
CA ASN A 198 -8.46 -3.90 10.31
C ASN A 198 -8.13 -5.39 10.41
N LEU A 199 -7.94 -5.90 11.63
CA LEU A 199 -7.83 -7.33 11.89
C LEU A 199 -9.17 -8.06 11.65
N ASN A 200 -10.30 -7.43 11.97
CA ASN A 200 -11.61 -7.98 11.63
C ASN A 200 -11.84 -8.01 10.12
N GLN A 201 -11.45 -6.95 9.41
CA GLN A 201 -11.50 -6.88 7.95
C GLN A 201 -10.63 -7.97 7.31
N LEU A 202 -9.42 -8.21 7.84
CA LEU A 202 -8.54 -9.28 7.36
C LEU A 202 -9.25 -10.64 7.29
N LEU A 203 -10.03 -10.97 8.32
CA LEU A 203 -10.80 -12.21 8.37
C LEU A 203 -11.87 -12.31 7.27
N LEU A 204 -12.41 -11.18 6.80
CA LEU A 204 -13.41 -11.12 5.74
C LEU A 204 -12.78 -11.06 4.34
N ASP A 205 -11.66 -10.36 4.21
CA ASP A 205 -11.05 -10.06 2.91
C ASP A 205 -10.12 -11.19 2.40
N PHE A 206 -9.55 -12.00 3.30
CA PHE A 206 -8.53 -13.00 2.93
C PHE A 206 -9.02 -14.44 3.08
N ASP A 207 -8.64 -15.30 2.15
CA ASP A 207 -8.74 -16.75 2.29
C ASP A 207 -7.56 -17.26 3.12
N ILE A 208 -7.70 -17.25 4.45
CA ILE A 208 -6.62 -17.55 5.38
C ILE A 208 -6.54 -19.07 5.62
N SER A 209 -5.35 -19.64 5.49
CA SER A 209 -5.14 -21.07 5.73
C SER A 209 -5.31 -21.44 7.21
N ALA A 210 -5.59 -22.72 7.50
CA ALA A 210 -5.72 -23.22 8.88
C ALA A 210 -4.47 -22.98 9.72
N LEU A 211 -3.28 -23.15 9.12
CA LEU A 211 -2.00 -22.92 9.79
C LEU A 211 -1.83 -21.43 10.13
N ASP A 212 -2.16 -20.55 9.19
CA ASP A 212 -2.04 -19.10 9.40
C ASP A 212 -3.00 -18.59 10.49
N ILE A 213 -4.23 -19.10 10.53
CA ILE A 213 -5.19 -18.77 11.60
C ILE A 213 -4.66 -19.20 12.96
N GLN A 214 -4.03 -20.38 13.05
CA GLN A 214 -3.42 -20.84 14.31
C GLN A 214 -2.33 -19.89 14.80
N TYR A 215 -1.49 -19.36 13.90
CA TYR A 215 -0.51 -18.33 14.26
C TYR A 215 -1.18 -17.03 14.74
N ILE A 216 -2.23 -16.58 14.06
CA ILE A 216 -2.96 -15.37 14.45
C ILE A 216 -3.61 -15.53 15.83
N ILE A 217 -4.24 -16.68 16.10
CA ILE A 217 -4.81 -17.00 17.41
C ILE A 217 -3.73 -16.98 18.49
N HIS A 218 -2.56 -17.57 18.21
CA HIS A 218 -1.43 -17.55 19.14
C HIS A 218 -0.98 -16.13 19.47
N PHE A 219 -0.94 -15.22 18.49
CA PHE A 219 -0.59 -13.82 18.76
C PHE A 219 -1.62 -13.11 19.64
N ILE A 220 -2.91 -13.37 19.42
CA ILE A 220 -3.97 -12.81 20.26
C ILE A 220 -3.84 -13.38 21.69
N ASP A 221 -3.56 -14.67 21.84
CA ASP A 221 -3.35 -15.31 23.14
C ASP A 221 -2.12 -14.78 23.88
N ASP A 222 -1.02 -14.54 23.17
CA ASP A 222 0.16 -13.90 23.74
C ASP A 222 -0.17 -12.50 24.27
N ILE A 223 -0.98 -11.72 23.56
CA ILE A 223 -1.41 -10.38 24.00
C ILE A 223 -2.32 -10.47 25.22
N LEU A 224 -3.32 -11.35 25.18
CA LEU A 224 -4.27 -11.54 26.29
C LEU A 224 -3.58 -12.06 27.56
N GLY A 225 -2.61 -12.96 27.41
CA GLY A 225 -1.90 -13.59 28.53
C GLY A 225 -0.75 -12.75 29.08
N LYS A 226 0.20 -12.35 28.23
CA LYS A 226 1.46 -11.70 28.67
C LYS A 226 1.35 -10.18 28.78
N ARG A 227 0.44 -9.56 28.02
CA ARG A 227 0.25 -8.10 27.96
C ARG A 227 -1.10 -7.64 28.51
N GLY A 228 -1.85 -8.55 29.14
CA GLY A 228 -3.20 -8.28 29.65
C GLY A 228 -3.28 -7.12 30.66
N ASP A 229 -2.18 -6.79 31.32
CA ASP A 229 -2.12 -5.68 32.28
C ASP A 229 -1.88 -4.30 31.67
N GLU A 230 -1.48 -4.23 30.39
CA GLU A 230 -1.24 -2.97 29.71
C GLU A 230 -2.54 -2.17 29.53
N PRO A 231 -2.52 -0.83 29.73
CA PRO A 231 -3.73 0.00 29.68
C PRO A 231 -4.49 -0.11 28.35
N GLU A 232 -3.76 -0.19 27.24
CA GLU A 232 -4.31 -0.28 25.90
C GLU A 232 -4.98 -1.64 25.62
N VAL A 233 -4.42 -2.71 26.19
CA VAL A 233 -5.00 -4.07 26.11
C VAL A 233 -6.25 -4.16 26.98
N LYS A 234 -6.22 -3.62 28.21
CA LYS A 234 -7.40 -3.57 29.09
C LYS A 234 -8.57 -2.83 28.45
N LYS A 235 -8.30 -1.71 27.78
CA LYS A 235 -9.32 -0.93 27.07
C LYS A 235 -9.98 -1.74 25.95
N ASN A 236 -9.22 -2.60 25.27
CA ASN A 236 -9.68 -3.36 24.10
C ASN A 236 -9.95 -4.85 24.38
N MET A 237 -9.93 -5.28 25.63
CA MET A 237 -9.98 -6.69 26.05
C MET A 237 -11.16 -7.46 25.43
N ASN A 238 -12.36 -6.87 25.51
CA ASN A 238 -13.56 -7.51 24.96
C ASN A 238 -13.46 -7.72 23.44
N MET A 239 -12.94 -6.72 22.72
CA MET A 239 -12.78 -6.80 21.27
C MET A 239 -11.73 -7.85 20.87
N LEU A 240 -10.63 -7.95 21.61
CA LEU A 240 -9.61 -8.99 21.40
C LEU A 240 -10.17 -10.40 21.61
N VAL A 241 -10.99 -10.60 22.65
CA VAL A 241 -11.66 -11.88 22.92
C VAL A 241 -12.68 -12.20 21.81
N GLU A 242 -13.43 -11.20 21.34
CA GLU A 242 -14.38 -11.39 20.23
C GLU A 242 -13.66 -11.75 18.92
N LEU A 243 -12.57 -11.07 18.59
CA LEU A 243 -11.73 -11.40 17.45
C LEU A 243 -11.16 -12.81 17.55
N LYS A 244 -10.62 -13.19 18.71
CA LYS A 244 -10.15 -14.56 18.96
C LYS A 244 -11.26 -15.59 18.67
N ASN A 245 -12.47 -15.35 19.17
CA ASN A 245 -13.60 -16.24 18.94
C ASN A 245 -13.99 -16.34 17.46
N ALA A 246 -13.93 -15.22 16.72
CA ALA A 246 -14.19 -15.20 15.29
C ALA A 246 -13.15 -16.02 14.50
N PHE A 247 -11.85 -15.88 14.82
CA PHE A 247 -10.79 -16.70 14.21
C PHE A 247 -10.92 -18.19 14.54
N ILE A 248 -11.27 -18.55 15.78
CA ILE A 248 -11.54 -19.95 16.17
C ILE A 248 -12.73 -20.52 15.39
N PHE A 249 -13.81 -19.74 15.27
CA PHE A 249 -14.99 -20.17 14.53
C PHE A 249 -14.67 -20.37 13.04
N TYR A 250 -13.93 -19.44 12.42
CA TYR A 250 -13.48 -19.57 11.04
C TYR A 250 -12.56 -20.78 10.83
N LEU A 251 -11.64 -21.05 11.77
CA LEU A 251 -10.80 -22.25 11.77
C LEU A 251 -11.63 -23.54 11.78
N ALA A 252 -12.65 -23.61 12.63
CA ALA A 252 -13.53 -24.77 12.72
C ALA A 252 -14.31 -24.99 11.41
N LEU A 253 -14.77 -23.92 10.75
CA LEU A 253 -15.45 -24.00 9.46
C LEU A 253 -14.55 -24.58 8.38
N ILE A 254 -13.31 -24.08 8.23
CA ILE A 254 -12.40 -24.56 7.18
C ILE A 254 -11.87 -25.99 7.46
N GLN A 255 -11.81 -26.40 8.73
CA GLN A 255 -11.40 -27.76 9.13
C GLN A 255 -12.58 -28.75 9.14
N ARG A 256 -13.80 -28.29 8.88
CA ARG A 256 -15.04 -29.09 8.98
C ARG A 256 -15.23 -29.72 10.35
N ASP A 257 -14.83 -29.00 11.41
CA ASP A 257 -15.06 -29.42 12.79
C ASP A 257 -16.48 -29.06 13.22
N GLU A 258 -17.43 -29.94 12.87
CA GLU A 258 -18.86 -29.79 13.19
C GLU A 258 -19.13 -29.54 14.67
N GLN A 259 -18.40 -30.23 15.55
CA GLN A 259 -18.63 -30.16 16.98
C GLN A 259 -18.30 -28.76 17.49
N THR A 260 -17.13 -28.23 17.13
CA THR A 260 -16.72 -26.88 17.52
C THR A 260 -17.64 -25.80 16.93
N VAL A 261 -18.11 -25.97 15.68
CA VAL A 261 -19.06 -25.04 15.05
C VAL A 261 -20.37 -25.01 15.82
N LYS A 262 -20.97 -26.19 16.09
CA LYS A 262 -22.23 -26.32 16.84
C LYS A 262 -22.10 -25.76 18.25
N ASP A 263 -21.01 -26.07 18.95
CA ASP A 263 -20.76 -25.59 20.31
C ASP A 263 -20.63 -24.07 20.36
N LYS A 264 -19.89 -23.46 19.41
CA LYS A 264 -19.75 -22.00 19.32
C LYS A 264 -21.09 -21.30 19.06
N ILE A 265 -21.90 -21.79 18.12
CA ILE A 265 -23.23 -21.23 17.84
C ILE A 265 -24.14 -21.35 19.07
N ASN A 266 -24.21 -22.53 19.68
CA ASN A 266 -25.11 -22.79 20.80
C ASN A 266 -24.70 -22.06 22.08
N SER A 267 -23.39 -21.82 22.28
CA SER A 267 -22.87 -21.09 23.44
C SER A 267 -23.21 -19.59 23.41
N GLU A 268 -23.53 -19.04 22.23
CA GLU A 268 -23.83 -17.62 22.08
C GLU A 268 -25.21 -17.28 22.67
N LYS A 269 -25.27 -16.12 23.33
CA LYS A 269 -26.45 -15.61 24.05
C LYS A 269 -26.89 -14.24 23.54
N ASP A 270 -26.05 -13.54 22.79
CA ASP A 270 -26.38 -12.26 22.16
C ASP A 270 -26.68 -12.46 20.67
N PRO A 271 -27.90 -12.12 20.19
CA PRO A 271 -28.26 -12.29 18.79
C PRO A 271 -27.41 -11.42 17.85
N ARG A 272 -26.79 -10.33 18.35
CA ARG A 272 -25.90 -9.48 17.55
C ARG A 272 -24.60 -10.18 17.20
N LYS A 273 -24.09 -11.03 18.11
CA LYS A 273 -22.84 -11.79 17.95
C LYS A 273 -22.96 -12.97 16.98
N LEU A 274 -24.17 -13.39 16.66
CA LEU A 274 -24.43 -14.40 15.63
C LEU A 274 -24.31 -13.86 14.19
N SER A 275 -24.45 -12.56 13.98
CA SER A 275 -24.39 -11.97 12.63
C SER A 275 -22.99 -12.08 11.99
N PRO A 276 -21.89 -11.86 12.73
CA PRO A 276 -20.54 -12.20 12.25
C PRO A 276 -20.38 -13.68 11.87
N TYR A 277 -20.93 -14.62 12.65
CA TYR A 277 -20.87 -16.05 12.34
C TYR A 277 -21.58 -16.38 11.03
N GLN A 278 -22.77 -15.82 10.82
CA GLN A 278 -23.49 -15.97 9.55
C GLN A 278 -22.63 -15.51 8.36
N THR A 279 -21.97 -14.36 8.49
CA THR A 279 -21.08 -13.81 7.45
C THR A 279 -19.92 -14.76 7.15
N LEU A 280 -19.30 -15.35 8.17
CA LEU A 280 -18.20 -16.29 8.01
C LEU A 280 -18.64 -17.61 7.38
N VAL A 281 -19.83 -18.12 7.74
CA VAL A 281 -20.40 -19.33 7.10
C VAL A 281 -20.63 -19.07 5.62
N SER A 282 -21.29 -17.97 5.25
CA SER A 282 -21.54 -17.62 3.85
C SER A 282 -20.24 -17.41 3.06
N LYS A 283 -19.20 -16.86 3.71
CA LYS A 283 -17.86 -16.76 3.11
C LYS A 283 -17.24 -18.13 2.85
N VAL A 284 -17.14 -19.01 3.85
CA VAL A 284 -16.54 -20.33 3.64
C VAL A 284 -17.34 -21.17 2.63
N ARG A 285 -18.67 -21.00 2.61
CA ARG A 285 -19.55 -21.59 1.60
C ARG A 285 -19.22 -21.11 0.18
N SER A 286 -18.95 -19.83 -0.04
CA SER A 286 -18.60 -19.32 -1.37
C SER A 286 -17.23 -19.82 -1.84
N MET A 287 -16.30 -20.07 -0.91
CA MET A 287 -15.00 -20.68 -1.19
C MET A 287 -15.09 -22.17 -1.58
N ASN A 288 -16.18 -22.86 -1.23
CA ASN A 288 -16.36 -24.30 -1.44
C ASN A 288 -17.63 -24.62 -2.26
N PRO A 289 -17.56 -24.57 -3.61
CA PRO A 289 -18.74 -24.74 -4.48
C PRO A 289 -19.23 -26.19 -4.63
N GLY A 290 -18.59 -27.16 -3.97
CA GLY A 290 -18.96 -28.59 -4.04
C GLY A 290 -20.36 -28.87 -3.48
N ARG A 291 -21.10 -29.79 -4.11
CA ARG A 291 -22.50 -30.08 -3.71
C ARG A 291 -22.64 -30.51 -2.25
N GLU A 292 -21.72 -31.34 -1.76
CA GLU A 292 -21.70 -31.79 -0.36
C GLU A 292 -21.35 -30.65 0.59
N ASP A 293 -20.36 -29.82 0.24
CA ASP A 293 -19.98 -28.63 1.02
C ASP A 293 -21.14 -27.62 1.10
N GLN A 294 -21.85 -27.39 -0.01
CA GLN A 294 -23.01 -26.50 -0.05
C GLN A 294 -24.12 -26.96 0.90
N LEU A 295 -24.36 -28.27 1.02
CA LEU A 295 -25.34 -28.81 1.97
C LEU A 295 -24.89 -28.56 3.42
N LEU A 296 -23.65 -28.92 3.75
CA LEU A 296 -23.09 -28.74 5.09
C LEU A 296 -23.13 -27.27 5.54
N PHE A 297 -22.69 -26.34 4.69
CA PHE A 297 -22.70 -24.92 5.05
C PHE A 297 -24.12 -24.34 5.09
N THR A 298 -25.07 -24.88 4.33
CA THR A 298 -26.49 -24.51 4.46
C THR A 298 -27.04 -24.94 5.82
N GLU A 299 -26.67 -26.12 6.32
CA GLU A 299 -27.03 -26.57 7.67
C GLU A 299 -26.47 -25.62 8.75
N TYR A 300 -25.21 -25.18 8.60
CA TYR A 300 -24.63 -24.20 9.51
C TYR A 300 -25.33 -22.84 9.45
N GLU A 301 -25.71 -22.34 8.27
CA GLU A 301 -26.50 -21.09 8.15
C GLU A 301 -27.84 -21.23 8.88
N ASN A 302 -28.53 -22.36 8.71
CA ASN A 302 -29.78 -22.63 9.40
C ASN A 302 -29.61 -22.69 10.92
N LEU A 303 -28.56 -23.36 11.42
CA LEU A 303 -28.26 -23.40 12.85
C LEU A 303 -28.04 -22.00 13.44
N VAL A 304 -27.34 -21.12 12.72
CA VAL A 304 -27.15 -19.73 13.15
C VAL A 304 -28.48 -18.97 13.20
N LEU A 305 -29.34 -19.13 12.20
CA LEU A 305 -30.66 -18.50 12.13
C LEU A 305 -31.60 -18.99 13.24
N GLU A 306 -31.73 -20.30 13.40
CA GLU A 306 -32.55 -20.91 14.45
C GLU A 306 -32.11 -20.46 15.84
N ARG A 307 -30.79 -20.43 16.08
CA ARG A 307 -30.26 -19.97 17.36
C ARG A 307 -30.59 -18.50 17.62
N LYS A 308 -30.49 -17.65 16.59
CA LYS A 308 -30.84 -16.23 16.68
C LYS A 308 -32.32 -16.04 17.01
N GLU A 309 -33.21 -16.79 16.36
CA GLU A 309 -34.65 -16.76 16.62
C GLU A 309 -35.00 -17.25 18.03
N GLN A 310 -34.34 -18.31 18.51
CA GLN A 310 -34.52 -18.82 19.88
C GLN A 310 -34.18 -17.75 20.92
N ILE A 311 -33.06 -17.04 20.74
CA ILE A 311 -32.63 -15.99 21.65
C ILE A 311 -33.61 -14.81 21.63
N VAL A 312 -34.01 -14.35 20.43
CA VAL A 312 -34.97 -13.24 20.28
C VAL A 312 -36.33 -13.59 20.90
N SER A 313 -36.83 -14.80 20.66
CA SER A 313 -38.09 -15.29 21.21
C SER A 313 -38.04 -15.43 22.75
N ALA A 314 -36.91 -15.93 23.28
CA ALA A 314 -36.70 -16.04 24.73
C ALA A 314 -36.57 -14.66 25.42
N GLN A 315 -36.09 -13.63 24.72
CA GLN A 315 -36.05 -12.25 25.21
C GLN A 315 -37.44 -11.61 25.16
N ALA A 316 -38.22 -11.86 24.10
CA ALA A 316 -39.58 -11.36 23.96
C ALA A 316 -40.53 -11.96 25.02
N GLY A 317 -40.36 -13.25 25.36
CA GLY A 317 -41.15 -13.92 26.40
C GLY A 317 -40.82 -13.51 27.85
N LYS A 318 -39.75 -12.71 28.07
CA LYS A 318 -39.33 -12.23 29.40
C LYS A 318 -39.81 -10.81 29.74
N ASN A 319 -40.56 -10.15 28.85
CA ASN A 319 -41.31 -8.93 29.15
C ASN A 319 -42.81 -9.24 29.30
N PRO A 320 -43.28 -9.85 30.40
CA PRO A 320 -44.65 -9.60 30.83
C PRO A 320 -44.71 -8.19 31.43
N ALA A 321 -45.76 -7.46 31.05
CA ALA A 321 -46.12 -6.18 31.64
C ALA A 321 -46.25 -6.24 33.17
#